data_AF-A0AA40P724-F1
#
_entry.id   AF-A0AA40P724-F1
#
_cell.length_a   1.000
_cell.length_b   1.000
_cell.length_c   1.000
_cell.angle_alpha   90.00
_cell.angle_beta   90.00
_cell.angle_gamma   90.00
#
_symmetry.space_group_name_H-M   'P 1'
#
loop_
_entity.id
_entity.type
_entity.pdbx_description
1 polymer ?
#
loop_
_entity_poly.entity_id
_entity_poly.type
_entity_poly.pdbx_seq_one_letter_code
_entity_poly.pdbx_strand_id
1 'polypeptide(L)' 'MVLESPSNQAIKACVEAGLAISLIDRGAVSDAMRLLDDLPDIAEHEIVFLRSPASKTDEAVSLLAQAMQKHFRV' A
#
# COMPACT_ATOMS: atom_id res chain seq x y z
N MET A 1 -22.21 6.14 6.27
CA MET A 1 -21.85 5.01 7.16
C MET A 1 -20.41 4.64 6.83
N VAL A 2 -19.52 4.53 7.82
CA VAL A 2 -18.12 4.11 7.63
C VAL A 2 -18.02 2.64 8.01
N LEU A 3 -17.51 1.80 7.10
CA LEU A 3 -17.30 0.38 7.37
C LEU A 3 -15.83 0.17 7.70
N GLU A 4 -15.56 -0.31 8.91
CA GLU A 4 -14.20 -0.55 9.40
C GLU A 4 -13.92 -2.05 9.43
N SER A 5 -12.77 -2.45 8.90
CA SER A 5 -12.30 -3.83 8.95
C SER A 5 -10.77 -3.84 9.01
N PRO A 6 -10.15 -4.68 9.85
CA PRO A 6 -8.71 -4.86 9.85
C PRO A 6 -8.21 -5.68 8.65
N SER A 7 -9.11 -6.26 7.85
CA SER A 7 -8.78 -7.09 6.70
C SER A 7 -8.89 -6.31 5.39
N ASN A 8 -7.75 -6.07 4.73
CA ASN A 8 -7.71 -5.48 3.39
C ASN A 8 -8.51 -6.30 2.37
N GLN A 9 -8.60 -7.62 2.53
CA GLN A 9 -9.38 -8.46 1.62
C GLN A 9 -10.88 -8.20 1.73
N ALA A 10 -11.38 -7.98 2.96
CA ALA A 10 -12.79 -7.63 3.18
C ALA A 10 -13.13 -6.27 2.58
N ILE A 11 -12.25 -5.27 2.79
CA ILE A 11 -12.41 -3.93 2.17
C ILE A 11 -12.43 -4.04 0.64
N LYS A 12 -11.48 -4.78 0.06
CA LYS A 12 -11.39 -5.01 -1.40
C LYS A 12 -12.68 -5.61 -1.96
N ALA A 13 -13.20 -6.67 -1.33
CA ALA A 13 -14.43 -7.32 -1.77
C ALA A 13 -15.65 -6.38 -1.74
N CYS A 14 -15.75 -5.52 -0.72
CA CYS A 14 -16.81 -4.51 -0.66
C CYS A 14 -16.71 -3.48 -1.79
N VAL A 15 -15.49 -3.06 -2.14
CA VAL A 15 -15.25 -2.13 -3.25
C VAL A 15 -15.59 -2.80 -4.60
N GLU A 16 -15.15 -4.04 -4.83
CA GLU A 16 -15.44 -4.79 -6.07
C GLU A 16 -16.93 -5.07 -6.25
N ALA A 17 -17.66 -5.28 -5.15
CA ALA A 17 -19.11 -5.44 -5.18
C ALA A 17 -19.89 -4.12 -5.37
N GLY A 18 -19.21 -2.97 -5.46
CA GLY A 18 -19.84 -1.65 -5.57
C GLY A 18 -20.52 -1.19 -4.28
N LEU A 19 -20.17 -1.78 -3.13
CA LEU A 19 -20.77 -1.50 -1.83
C LEU A 19 -20.01 -0.43 -1.03
N ALA A 20 -18.81 -0.05 -1.47
CA ALA A 20 -17.96 0.89 -0.76
C ALA A 20 -17.03 1.68 -1.70
N ILE A 21 -16.55 2.82 -1.21
CA ILE A 21 -15.42 3.58 -1.73
C ILE A 21 -14.32 3.52 -0.66
N SER A 22 -13.07 3.29 -1.06
CA SER A 22 -11.94 3.18 -0.14
C SER A 22 -10.64 3.68 -0.78
N LEU A 23 -9.63 3.93 0.05
CA LEU A 23 -8.26 4.19 -0.38
C LEU A 23 -7.48 2.88 -0.37
N ILE A 24 -6.96 2.48 -1.53
CA ILE A 24 -6.13 1.28 -1.68
C ILE A 24 -4.87 1.61 -2.49
N ASP A 25 -3.83 0.80 -2.32
CA ASP A 25 -2.63 0.91 -3.15
C ASP A 25 -2.97 0.78 -4.64
N ARG A 26 -2.35 1.61 -5.48
CA ARG A 26 -2.67 1.66 -6.92
C ARG A 26 -2.35 0.34 -7.64
N GLY A 27 -1.35 -0.41 -7.18
CA GLY A 27 -1.04 -1.74 -7.70
C GLY A 27 -2.07 -2.81 -7.32
N ALA A 28 -2.96 -2.54 -6.36
CA ALA A 28 -4.00 -3.45 -5.91
C ALA A 28 -5.37 -3.23 -6.60
N VAL A 29 -5.47 -2.23 -7.47
CA VAL A 29 -6.69 -1.93 -8.24
C VAL A 29 -6.95 -3.04 -9.26
N SER A 30 -8.16 -3.61 -9.26
CA SER A 30 -8.59 -4.62 -10.23
C SER A 30 -9.44 -4.02 -11.35
N ASP A 31 -9.66 -4.78 -12.43
CA ASP A 31 -10.49 -4.34 -13.57
C ASP A 31 -11.95 -4.06 -13.19
N ALA A 32 -12.43 -4.60 -12.07
CA ALA A 32 -13.77 -4.34 -11.55
C ALA A 32 -13.88 -2.99 -10.82
N MET A 33 -12.77 -2.28 -10.63
CA MET A 33 -12.70 -1.04 -9.88
C MET A 33 -12.48 0.16 -10.80
N ARG A 34 -12.84 1.34 -10.27
CA ARG A 34 -12.54 2.62 -10.90
C ARG A 34 -11.83 3.53 -9.90
N LEU A 35 -10.82 4.25 -10.37
CA LEU A 35 -10.28 5.38 -9.62
C LEU A 35 -11.32 6.50 -9.61
N LEU A 36 -11.44 7.17 -8.47
CA LEU A 36 -12.28 8.35 -8.32
C LEU A 36 -11.38 9.56 -8.18
N ASP A 37 -11.61 10.53 -9.04
CA ASP A 37 -10.99 11.85 -8.94
C ASP A 37 -11.82 12.75 -7.99
N ASP A 38 -11.30 13.94 -7.67
CA ASP A 38 -11.97 14.95 -6.84
C ASP A 38 -12.32 14.50 -5.40
N LEU A 39 -11.62 13.49 -4.89
CA LEU A 39 -11.66 13.15 -3.46
C LEU A 39 -10.84 14.15 -2.63
N PRO A 40 -11.18 14.38 -1.35
CA PRO A 40 -10.39 15.22 -0.47
C PRO A 40 -8.93 14.75 -0.40
N ASP A 41 -8.00 15.70 -0.31
CA ASP A 41 -6.58 15.39 -0.14
C ASP A 41 -6.36 14.56 1.12
N ILE A 42 -5.60 13.47 0.97
CA ILE A 42 -5.19 12.59 2.06
C ILE A 42 -3.70 12.81 2.27
N ALA A 43 -3.28 12.92 3.53
CA ALA A 43 -1.86 13.07 3.86
C ALA A 43 -1.05 11.89 3.31
N GLU A 44 0.12 12.20 2.75
CA GLU A 44 1.06 11.18 2.29
C GLU A 44 1.45 10.27 3.45
N HIS A 45 1.53 8.96 3.17
CA HIS A 45 2.02 7.97 4.12
C HIS A 45 3.37 7.45 3.62
N GLU A 46 4.40 7.63 4.44
CA GLU A 46 5.74 7.14 4.12
C GLU A 46 5.85 5.64 4.42
N ILE A 47 6.29 4.86 3.44
CA ILE A 47 6.68 3.47 3.63
C ILE A 47 8.19 3.47 3.89
N VAL A 48 8.63 2.94 5.02
CA VAL A 48 10.06 2.95 5.40
C VAL A 48 10.62 1.54 5.52
N PHE A 49 11.83 1.34 4.99
CA PHE A 49 12.61 0.12 5.22
C PHE A 49 13.46 0.27 6.49
N LEU A 50 13.05 -0.39 7.57
CA LEU A 50 13.76 -0.36 8.84
C LEU A 50 14.76 -1.52 8.94
N ARG A 51 16.02 -1.20 9.27
CA ARG A 51 17.06 -2.19 9.56
C ARG A 51 17.77 -1.88 10.88
N SER A 52 18.22 -2.93 11.55
CA SER A 52 19.07 -2.78 12.74
C SER A 52 20.37 -2.07 12.38
N PRO A 53 20.90 -1.17 13.23
CA PRO A 53 22.22 -0.57 13.03
C PRO A 53 23.32 -1.63 12.86
N ALA A 54 23.19 -2.78 13.51
CA ALA A 54 24.15 -3.88 13.44
C ALA A 54 24.21 -4.54 12.04
N SER A 55 23.15 -4.44 11.23
CA SER A 55 23.12 -5.02 9.88
C SER A 55 23.55 -4.04 8.78
N LYS A 56 24.13 -2.89 9.15
CA LYS A 56 24.52 -1.85 8.19
C LYS A 56 25.56 -2.32 7.17
N THR A 57 26.45 -3.23 7.57
CA THR A 57 27.50 -3.81 6.71
C THR A 57 27.13 -5.20 6.18
N ASP A 58 25.90 -5.66 6.42
CA ASP A 58 25.42 -6.94 5.91
C ASP A 58 25.04 -6.80 4.43
N GLU A 59 25.71 -7.59 3.59
CA GLU A 59 25.55 -7.55 2.14
C GLU A 59 24.16 -8.04 1.71
N ALA A 60 23.62 -9.08 2.36
CA ALA A 60 22.30 -9.61 2.02
C ALA A 60 21.20 -8.60 2.36
N VAL A 61 21.32 -7.91 3.50
CA VAL A 61 20.40 -6.82 3.89
C VAL A 61 20.51 -5.64 2.92
N SER A 62 21.72 -5.33 2.45
CA SER A 62 21.94 -4.26 1.47
C SER A 62 21.34 -4.59 0.10
N LEU A 63 21.47 -5.83 -0.36
CA LEU A 63 20.85 -6.32 -1.59
C LEU A 63 19.31 -6.29 -1.49
N LEU A 64 18.74 -6.72 -0.37
CA LEU A 64 17.30 -6.64 -0.14
C LEU A 64 16.79 -5.20 -0.17
N ALA A 65 17.50 -4.27 0.48
CA ALA A 65 17.13 -2.86 0.48
C ALA A 65 17.14 -2.27 -0.95
N GLN A 66 18.15 -2.59 -1.76
CA GLN A 66 18.21 -2.17 -3.16
C GLN A 66 17.08 -2.77 -4.00
N ALA A 67 16.72 -4.04 -3.78
CA ALA A 67 15.59 -4.66 -4.46
C ALA A 67 14.27 -3.98 -4.08
N MET A 68 14.06 -3.69 -2.79
CA MET A 68 12.87 -2.99 -2.30
C MET A 68 12.74 -1.59 -2.92
N GLN A 69 13.83 -0.81 -2.99
CA GLN A 69 13.85 0.51 -3.64
C GLN A 69 13.55 0.49 -5.14
N LYS A 70 13.75 -0.64 -5.83
CA LYS A 70 13.39 -0.79 -7.26
C LYS A 70 11.91 -1.09 -7.46
N HIS A 71 11.31 -1.84 -6.53
CA HIS A 71 9.93 -2.31 -6.64
C HIS A 71 8.92 -1.38 -5.98
N PHE A 72 9.34 -0.70 -4.93
CA PHE A 72 8.60 0.36 -4.29
C PHE A 72 9.30 1.67 -4.63
N ARG A 73 8.55 2.69 -5.07
CA ARG A 73 9.09 4.05 -5.10
C ARG A 73 9.21 4.53 -3.65
N VAL A 74 10.27 4.11 -2.97
CA VAL A 74 10.66 4.52 -1.61
C VAL A 74 11.62 5.68 -1.68
#